data_AF-A0A0A3XRI7-F1
#
_entry.id   AF-A0A0A3XRI7-F1
#
_cell.length_a   1.000
_cell.length_b   1.000
_cell.length_c   1.000
_cell.angle_alpha   90.00
_cell.angle_beta   90.00
_cell.angle_gamma   90.00
#
_symmetry.space_group_name_H-M   'P 1'
#
loop_
_entity.id
_entity.type
_entity.pdbx_description
1 polymer ?
#
loop_
_entity_poly.entity_id
_entity_poly.type
_entity_poly.pdbx_seq_one_letter_code
_entity_poly.pdbx_strand_id
1 'polypeptide(L)'
;MTAMLTTILGLISALVPAGTNAALIEKIIEALIAIVPVVVKEYHDLVPIVRNIIGALKADPSTTAAQLAQLQQLEVGWDADFEAAAAAAIAQDGSAS
;
A
#
# COMPACT_ATOMS: atom_id res chain seq x y z
N MET A 1 -4.08 -15.79 0.42
CA MET A 1 -5.00 -14.90 1.14
C MET A 1 -4.61 -14.68 2.60
N THR A 2 -4.45 -15.71 3.44
CA THR A 2 -4.21 -15.53 4.90
C THR A 2 -2.89 -14.84 5.24
N ALA A 3 -1.79 -15.18 4.54
CA ALA A 3 -0.47 -14.56 4.78
C ALA A 3 -0.46 -13.05 4.51
N MET A 4 -1.11 -12.62 3.43
CA MET A 4 -1.26 -11.22 3.04
C MET A 4 -2.00 -10.39 4.09
N LEU A 5 -3.15 -10.90 4.51
CA LEU A 5 -3.96 -10.30 5.57
C LEU A 5 -3.17 -10.19 6.87
N THR A 6 -2.43 -11.23 7.27
CA THR A 6 -1.58 -11.16 8.47
C THR A 6 -0.44 -10.14 8.33
N THR A 7 0.16 -9.98 7.15
CA THR A 7 1.18 -8.94 6.97
C THR A 7 0.56 -7.56 7.06
N ILE A 8 -0.55 -7.30 6.38
CA ILE A 8 -1.26 -6.01 6.43
C ILE A 8 -1.71 -5.69 7.86
N LEU A 9 -2.28 -6.67 8.58
CA LEU A 9 -2.69 -6.50 9.97
C LEU A 9 -1.47 -6.23 10.87
N GLY A 10 -0.32 -6.85 10.59
CA GLY A 10 0.94 -6.59 11.26
C GLY A 10 1.46 -5.16 11.01
N LEU A 11 1.33 -4.66 9.78
CA LEU A 11 1.68 -3.27 9.42
C LEU A 11 0.79 -2.27 10.14
N ILE A 12 -0.53 -2.52 10.18
CA ILE A 12 -1.49 -1.69 10.94
C ILE A 12 -1.14 -1.70 12.43
N SER A 13 -0.85 -2.87 12.99
CA SER A 13 -0.48 -3.00 14.40
C SER A 13 0.83 -2.28 14.72
N ALA A 14 1.76 -2.24 13.77
CA ALA A 14 3.03 -1.51 13.89
C ALA A 14 2.86 0.02 13.76
N LEU A 15 1.75 0.49 13.19
CA LEU A 15 1.40 1.91 13.11
C LEU A 15 0.75 2.45 14.39
N VAL A 16 0.21 1.58 15.25
CA VAL A 16 -0.45 2.01 16.50
C VAL A 16 0.61 2.64 17.42
N PRO A 17 0.35 3.81 18.05
CA PRO A 17 1.37 4.78 18.47
C PRO A 17 2.17 4.42 19.73
N ALA A 18 2.39 3.13 20.01
CA ALA A 18 3.20 2.70 21.14
C ALA A 18 4.72 2.92 20.93
N GLY A 19 5.18 3.28 19.73
CA GLY A 19 6.61 3.53 19.50
C GLY A 19 7.03 3.53 18.02
N THR A 20 6.34 4.28 17.17
CA THR A 20 6.74 4.45 15.77
C THR A 20 8.14 5.07 15.71
N ASN A 21 9.11 4.34 15.16
CA ASN A 21 10.49 4.78 14.98
C ASN A 21 10.84 4.76 13.49
N ALA A 22 11.79 5.58 13.05
CA ALA A 22 12.20 5.64 11.64
C ALA A 22 12.56 4.26 11.06
N ALA A 23 13.25 3.39 11.81
CA ALA A 23 13.57 2.03 11.36
C ALA A 23 12.34 1.12 11.19
N LEU A 24 11.29 1.34 11.98
CA LEU A 24 10.01 0.63 11.86
C LEU A 24 9.26 1.08 10.62
N ILE A 25 9.23 2.39 10.36
CA ILE A 25 8.63 2.99 9.17
C ILE A 25 9.31 2.47 7.90
N GLU A 26 10.64 2.39 7.91
CA GLU A 26 11.41 1.85 6.78
C GLU A 26 11.05 0.38 6.48
N LYS A 27 10.95 -0.46 7.52
CA LYS A 27 10.46 -1.84 7.36
C LYS A 27 9.02 -1.92 6.84
N ILE A 28 8.16 -0.99 7.27
CA ILE A 28 6.77 -0.91 6.80
C ILE A 28 6.75 -0.54 5.31
N ILE A 29 7.58 0.40 4.88
CA ILE A 29 7.72 0.80 3.47
C ILE A 29 8.23 -0.36 2.63
N GLU A 30 9.29 -1.07 3.06
CA GLU A 30 9.79 -2.26 2.35
C GLU A 30 8.73 -3.35 2.21
N ALA A 31 7.95 -3.60 3.28
CA ALA A 31 6.86 -4.56 3.25
C ALA A 31 5.75 -4.11 2.29
N LEU A 32 5.41 -2.82 2.28
CA LEU A 32 4.44 -2.24 1.34
C LEU A 32 4.93 -2.41 -0.11
N ILE A 33 6.19 -2.14 -0.42
CA ILE A 33 6.77 -2.34 -1.76
C ILE A 33 6.58 -3.79 -2.23
N ALA A 34 6.80 -4.77 -1.36
CA ALA A 34 6.64 -6.18 -1.70
C ALA A 34 5.17 -6.61 -1.87
N ILE A 35 4.26 -5.98 -1.12
CA ILE A 35 2.83 -6.34 -1.05
C ILE A 35 1.99 -5.65 -2.12
N VAL A 36 2.30 -4.40 -2.43
CA VAL A 36 1.61 -3.56 -3.40
C VAL A 36 1.31 -4.27 -4.73
N PRO A 37 2.27 -4.88 -5.45
CA PRO A 37 1.98 -5.51 -6.75
C PRO A 37 1.09 -6.75 -6.61
N VAL A 38 1.17 -7.46 -5.49
CA VAL A 38 0.33 -8.64 -5.21
C VAL A 38 -1.09 -8.21 -4.85
N VAL A 39 -1.24 -7.12 -4.11
CA VAL A 39 -2.55 -6.55 -3.75
C VAL A 39 -3.29 -6.03 -4.98
N VAL A 40 -2.62 -5.31 -5.87
CA VAL A 40 -3.25 -4.80 -7.11
C VAL A 40 -3.66 -5.92 -8.04
N LYS A 41 -2.89 -7.01 -8.10
CA LYS A 41 -3.14 -8.10 -9.06
C LYS A 41 -4.11 -9.16 -8.54
N GLU A 42 -4.08 -9.47 -7.25
CA GLU A 42 -4.86 -10.58 -6.68
C GLU A 42 -5.84 -10.18 -5.58
N TYR A 43 -5.68 -9.01 -4.95
CA TYR A 43 -6.46 -8.63 -3.75
C TYR A 43 -6.92 -7.18 -3.80
N HIS A 44 -7.68 -6.81 -4.83
CA HIS A 44 -8.21 -5.45 -5.03
C HIS A 44 -8.94 -4.89 -3.79
N ASP A 45 -9.61 -5.74 -3.00
CA ASP A 45 -10.30 -5.33 -1.76
C ASP A 45 -9.34 -4.81 -0.67
N LEU A 46 -8.06 -5.20 -0.71
CA LEU A 46 -7.04 -4.78 0.25
C LEU A 46 -6.35 -3.47 -0.17
N VAL A 47 -6.56 -3.00 -1.40
CA VAL A 47 -6.06 -1.73 -1.91
C VAL A 47 -6.47 -0.55 -1.00
N PRO A 48 -7.75 -0.32 -0.66
CA PRO A 48 -8.10 0.80 0.21
C PRO A 48 -7.44 0.72 1.60
N ILE A 49 -7.21 -0.48 2.13
CA ILE A 49 -6.55 -0.69 3.42
C ILE A 49 -5.08 -0.27 3.33
N VAL A 50 -4.38 -0.72 2.31
CA VAL A 50 -2.97 -0.36 2.08
C VAL A 50 -2.83 1.15 1.81
N ARG A 51 -3.79 1.77 1.13
CA ARG A 51 -3.83 3.23 0.91
C ARG A 51 -4.01 4.00 2.21
N ASN A 52 -4.86 3.52 3.11
CA ASN A 52 -5.02 4.09 4.44
C ASN A 52 -3.74 3.98 5.28
N ILE A 53 -2.99 2.88 5.15
CA ILE A 53 -1.69 2.71 5.82
C ILE A 53 -0.68 3.75 5.32
N ILE A 54 -0.56 3.92 4.00
CA ILE A 54 0.32 4.92 3.39
C ILE A 54 -0.07 6.34 3.83
N GLY A 55 -1.37 6.64 3.81
CA GLY A 55 -1.90 7.93 4.28
C GLY A 55 -1.60 8.18 5.76
N ALA A 56 -1.74 7.17 6.61
CA ALA A 56 -1.44 7.26 8.03
C ALA A 56 0.08 7.44 8.28
N LEU A 57 0.95 6.76 7.54
CA LEU A 57 2.40 6.98 7.61
C LEU A 57 2.78 8.39 7.18
N LYS A 58 2.19 8.91 6.10
CA LYS A 58 2.44 10.30 5.66
C LYS A 58 1.96 11.34 6.67
N ALA A 59 0.93 11.03 7.45
CA ALA A 59 0.43 11.88 8.52
C ALA A 59 1.23 11.72 9.83
N ASP A 60 2.05 10.67 9.96
CA ASP A 60 2.83 10.42 11.17
C ASP A 60 4.05 11.37 11.24
N PRO A 61 4.24 12.10 12.35
CA PRO A 61 5.35 13.05 12.51
C PRO A 61 6.72 12.37 12.61
N SER A 62 6.77 11.05 12.80
CA SER A 62 7.99 10.24 12.87
C SER A 62 8.50 9.84 11.47
N THR A 63 7.69 10.06 10.43
CA THR A 63 8.07 9.79 9.04
C THR A 63 9.03 10.85 8.55
N THR A 64 10.26 10.43 8.25
CA THR A 64 11.28 11.32 7.72
C THR A 64 10.97 11.75 6.28
N ALA A 65 11.52 12.88 5.83
CA ALA A 65 11.30 13.37 4.47
C ALA A 65 11.71 12.36 3.38
N ALA A 66 12.75 11.55 3.62
CA ALA A 66 13.18 10.50 2.70
C ALA A 66 12.14 9.36 2.60
N GLN A 67 11.57 8.96 3.74
CA GLN A 67 10.51 7.94 3.82
C GLN A 67 9.20 8.46 3.20
N LEU A 68 8.91 9.74 3.38
CA LEU A 68 7.75 10.39 2.76
C LEU A 68 7.89 10.42 1.23
N ALA A 69 9.10 10.68 0.72
CA ALA A 69 9.39 10.60 -0.71
C ALA A 69 9.25 9.17 -1.27
N GLN A 70 9.72 8.16 -0.53
CA GLN A 70 9.51 6.75 -0.91
C GLN A 70 8.03 6.38 -0.92
N LEU A 71 7.26 6.79 0.09
CA LEU A 71 5.82 6.57 0.16
C LEU A 71 5.08 7.26 -1.00
N GLN A 72 5.47 8.48 -1.38
CA GLN A 72 4.92 9.18 -2.55
C GLN A 72 5.27 8.46 -3.86
N GLN A 73 6.51 8.01 -4.04
CA GLN A 73 6.89 7.23 -5.22
C GLN A 73 6.11 5.92 -5.30
N LEU A 74 5.87 5.29 -4.15
CA LEU A 74 5.02 4.11 -4.06
C LEU A 74 3.60 4.43 -4.51
N GLU A 75 3.01 5.50 -3.98
CA GLU A 75 1.65 5.94 -4.28
C GLU A 75 1.47 6.27 -5.76
N VAL A 76 2.44 6.95 -6.39
CA VAL A 76 2.42 7.30 -7.82
C VAL A 76 2.54 6.05 -8.71
N GLY A 77 3.46 5.13 -8.40
CA GLY A 77 3.55 3.86 -9.13
C GLY A 77 2.28 3.03 -8.99
N TRP A 78 1.66 3.10 -7.81
CA TRP A 78 0.46 2.37 -7.49
C TRP A 78 -0.80 2.92 -8.18
N ASP A 79 -0.95 4.24 -8.28
CA ASP A 79 -2.02 4.86 -9.06
C ASP A 79 -1.92 4.48 -10.55
N ALA A 80 -0.71 4.38 -11.10
CA ALA A 80 -0.52 3.96 -12.48
C ALA A 80 -0.89 2.48 -12.71
N ASP A 81 -0.46 1.57 -11.81
CA ASP A 81 -0.82 0.15 -11.88
C ASP A 81 -2.31 -0.09 -11.63
N PHE A 82 -2.92 0.69 -10.72
CA PHE A 82 -4.35 0.58 -10.44
C PHE A 82 -5.20 1.14 -11.58
N GLU A 83 -4.84 2.28 -12.17
CA GLU A 83 -5.47 2.77 -13.41
C GLU A 83 -5.32 1.76 -14.54
N ALA A 84 -4.15 1.13 -14.69
CA ALA A 84 -3.95 0.07 -15.69
C ALA A 84 -4.83 -1.15 -15.43
N ALA A 85 -4.96 -1.59 -14.17
CA ALA A 85 -5.83 -2.70 -13.78
C ALA A 85 -7.32 -2.36 -13.92
N ALA A 86 -7.72 -1.15 -13.55
CA ALA A 86 -9.08 -0.64 -13.74
C ALA A 86 -9.41 -0.50 -15.22
N ALA A 87 -8.50 0.03 -16.04
CA ALA A 87 -8.65 0.08 -17.49
C ALA A 87 -8.74 -1.32 -18.12
N ALA A 88 -7.95 -2.29 -17.64
CA ALA A 88 -8.05 -3.68 -18.08
C ALA A 88 -9.38 -4.33 -17.69
N ALA A 89 -9.90 -4.05 -16.49
CA ALA A 89 -11.21 -4.52 -16.04
C ALA A 89 -12.35 -3.89 -16.86
N ILE A 90 -12.30 -2.58 -17.11
CA ILE A 90 -13.26 -1.87 -17.99
C ILE A 90 -13.18 -2.40 -19.42
N ALA A 91 -11.97 -2.69 -19.93
CA ALA A 91 -11.79 -3.27 -21.26
C ALA A 91 -12.32 -4.71 -21.35
N GLN A 92 -12.21 -5.52 -20.30
CA GLN A 92 -12.84 -6.84 -20.24
C GLN A 92 -14.37 -6.75 -20.19
N ASP A 93 -14.92 -5.81 -19.44
CA ASP A 93 -16.38 -5.63 -19.34
C ASP A 93 -16.97 -5.06 -20.65
N GLY A 94 -16.24 -4.15 -21.31
CA GLY A 94 -16.59 -3.62 -22.64
C GLY A 94 -16.39 -4.59 -23.81
N SER A 95 -15.69 -5.71 -23.60
CA SER A 95 -15.53 -6.79 -24.58
C SER A 95 -16.58 -7.91 -24.44
N ALA A 96 -17.45 -7.82 -23.44
CA ALA A 96 -18.57 -8.75 -23.21
C ALA A 96 -19.90 -8.29 -23.84
N SER A 97 -19.88 -7.24 -24.68
CA SER A 97 -21.05 -6.71 -25.41
C SER A 97 -21.03 -7.07 -26.89
#